data_AF-A0A1V1WZZ7-F1
#
_entry.id   AF-A0A1V1WZZ7-F1
#
_cell.length_a   1.000
_cell.length_b   1.000
_cell.length_c   1.000
_cell.angle_alpha   90.00
_cell.angle_beta   90.00
_cell.angle_gamma   90.00
#
_symmetry.space_group_name_H-M   'P 1'
#
loop_
_entity.id
_entity.type
_entity.pdbx_description
1 polymer ?
#
loop_
_entity_poly.entity_id
_entity_poly.type
_entity_poly.pdbx_seq_one_letter_code
_entity_poly.pdbx_strand_id
1 'polypeptide(L)'
;MARAKSIHAQKQKRKLWKKHIASWHETEISQAEYCRRNGLKPKSFTYWKKKHKPVKDDFVSFVPVPLPPAMDVSNNMGRASLCLLLHERYRIEVGDDFSELTLQRLLHALERI
;
A
#
# COMPACT_ATOMS: atom_id res chain seq x y z
N MET A 1 2.44 11.26 -25.18
CA MET A 1 3.89 11.57 -25.27
C MET A 1 4.49 12.32 -24.05
N ALA A 2 3.69 12.91 -23.15
CA ALA A 2 4.21 13.67 -21.99
C ALA A 2 4.86 12.82 -20.86
N ARG A 3 4.39 11.58 -20.63
CA ARG A 3 4.91 10.69 -19.57
C ARG A 3 6.37 10.25 -19.78
N ALA A 4 6.79 10.00 -21.02
CA ALA A 4 8.15 9.54 -21.34
C ALA A 4 9.22 10.61 -21.10
N LYS A 5 8.94 11.89 -21.40
CA LYS A 5 9.84 13.02 -21.09
C LYS A 5 10.08 13.17 -19.59
N SER A 6 9.04 12.97 -18.77
CA SER A 6 9.13 13.03 -17.31
C SER A 6 10.04 11.94 -16.71
N ILE A 7 9.91 10.70 -17.19
CA ILE A 7 10.75 9.58 -16.72
C ILE A 7 12.23 9.81 -17.08
N HIS A 8 12.52 10.31 -18.29
CA HIS A 8 13.89 10.59 -18.70
C HIS A 8 14.53 11.68 -17.82
N ALA A 9 13.82 12.79 -17.58
CA ALA A 9 14.30 13.87 -16.72
C ALA A 9 14.57 13.39 -15.28
N GLN A 10 13.69 12.54 -14.73
CA GLN A 10 13.89 11.94 -13.42
C GLN A 10 15.11 11.00 -13.37
N LYS A 11 15.34 10.20 -14.43
CA LYS A 11 16.51 9.30 -14.53
C LYS A 11 17.81 10.09 -14.59
N GLN A 12 17.86 11.19 -15.35
CA GLN A 12 19.05 12.04 -15.42
C GLN A 12 19.34 12.73 -14.09
N LYS A 13 18.30 13.28 -13.44
CA LYS A 13 18.42 13.84 -12.10
C LYS A 13 19.00 12.82 -11.11
N ARG A 14 18.51 11.57 -11.14
CA ARG A 14 19.04 10.49 -10.29
C ARG A 14 20.53 10.20 -10.55
N LYS A 15 20.98 10.19 -11.81
CA LYS A 15 22.40 10.01 -12.15
C LYS A 15 23.26 11.15 -11.62
N LEU A 16 22.82 12.40 -11.76
CA LEU A 16 23.53 13.58 -11.27
C LEU A 16 23.73 13.52 -9.75
N TRP A 17 22.67 13.21 -9.00
CA TRP A 17 22.78 13.08 -7.54
C TRP A 17 23.66 11.91 -7.11
N LYS A 18 23.60 10.78 -7.82
CA LYS A 18 24.51 9.65 -7.57
C LYS A 18 25.98 10.07 -7.73
N LYS A 19 26.31 10.86 -8.75
CA LYS A 19 27.67 11.38 -8.97
C LYS A 19 28.12 12.27 -7.81
N HIS A 20 27.30 13.23 -7.38
CA HIS A 20 27.63 14.10 -6.24
C HIS A 20 27.85 13.33 -4.94
N ILE A 21 27.04 12.30 -4.68
CA ILE A 21 27.19 11.48 -3.47
C ILE A 21 28.51 10.69 -3.52
N ALA A 22 28.87 10.11 -4.66
CA ALA A 22 30.14 9.40 -4.84
C ALA A 22 31.34 10.35 -4.65
N SER A 23 31.34 11.50 -5.32
CA SER A 23 32.40 12.49 -5.18
C SER A 23 32.50 13.05 -3.75
N TRP A 24 31.37 13.23 -3.06
CA TRP A 24 31.39 13.64 -1.65
C TRP A 24 32.10 12.60 -0.76
N HIS A 25 31.83 11.31 -1.00
CA HIS A 25 32.50 10.22 -0.26
C HIS A 25 34.02 10.19 -0.48
N GLU A 26 34.52 10.59 -1.66
CA GLU A 26 35.95 10.66 -1.97
C GLU A 26 36.66 11.87 -1.34
N THR A 27 35.92 12.94 -1.06
CA THR A 27 36.52 14.22 -0.60
C THR A 27 36.79 14.31 0.90
N GLU A 28 36.32 13.35 1.71
CA GLU A 28 36.44 13.32 3.19
C GLU A 28 35.99 14.59 3.95
N ILE A 29 35.38 15.56 3.27
CA ILE A 29 34.85 16.79 3.87
C ILE A 29 33.43 16.60 4.41
N SER A 30 33.02 17.49 5.32
CA SER A 30 31.65 17.50 5.82
C SER A 30 30.62 17.71 4.70
N GLN A 31 29.42 17.15 4.87
CA GLN A 31 28.32 17.33 3.91
C GLN A 31 27.97 18.81 3.69
N ALA A 32 28.00 19.62 4.76
CA ALA A 32 27.72 21.05 4.68
C ALA A 32 28.76 21.76 3.81
N GLU A 33 30.03 21.44 3.99
CA GLU A 33 31.12 22.01 3.20
C GLU A 33 31.05 21.59 1.73
N TYR A 34 30.78 20.32 1.46
CA TYR A 34 30.57 19.84 0.09
C TYR A 34 29.40 20.55 -0.61
N CYS A 35 28.29 20.75 0.10
CA CYS A 35 27.13 21.46 -0.43
C CYS A 35 27.44 22.93 -0.73
N ARG A 36 28.20 23.61 0.13
CA ARG A 36 28.65 25.00 -0.10
C ARG A 36 29.52 25.11 -1.35
N ARG A 37 30.55 24.25 -1.48
CA ARG A 37 31.50 24.27 -2.61
C ARG A 37 30.85 23.96 -3.96
N ASN A 38 29.84 23.09 -3.96
CA ASN A 38 29.17 22.63 -5.20
C ASN A 38 27.82 23.32 -5.46
N GLY A 39 27.44 24.35 -4.70
CA GLY A 39 26.17 25.06 -4.87
C GLY A 39 24.92 24.17 -4.67
N LEU A 40 25.03 23.12 -3.86
CA LEU A 40 23.95 22.16 -3.64
C LEU A 40 23.08 22.55 -2.45
N LYS A 41 21.76 22.33 -2.56
CA LYS A 41 20.83 22.50 -1.45
C LYS A 41 21.01 21.37 -0.43
N PRO A 42 21.34 21.65 0.86
CA PRO A 42 21.60 20.60 1.85
C PRO A 42 20.42 19.64 2.05
N LYS A 43 19.18 20.15 2.08
CA LYS A 43 17.96 19.32 2.21
C LYS A 43 17.81 18.34 1.05
N SER A 44 18.07 18.78 -0.18
CA SER A 44 18.01 17.92 -1.36
C SER A 44 19.11 16.87 -1.34
N PHE A 45 20.32 17.24 -0.93
CA PHE A 45 21.43 16.30 -0.78
C PHE A 45 21.12 15.21 0.25
N THR A 46 20.61 15.57 1.44
CA THR A 46 20.19 14.60 2.46
C THR A 46 19.13 13.64 1.94
N TYR A 47 18.12 14.16 1.22
CA TYR A 47 17.09 13.33 0.60
C TYR A 47 17.68 12.30 -0.37
N TRP A 48 18.51 12.75 -1.31
CA TRP A 48 19.11 11.86 -2.31
C TRP A 48 20.11 10.90 -1.71
N LYS A 49 20.88 11.32 -0.71
CA LYS A 49 21.78 10.45 0.07
C LYS A 49 21.00 9.33 0.76
N LYS A 50 19.89 9.64 1.42
CA LYS A 50 19.01 8.62 2.04
C LYS A 50 18.42 7.67 0.97
N LYS A 51 18.00 8.21 -0.17
CA LYS A 51 17.41 7.44 -1.29
C LYS A 51 18.42 6.54 -2.01
N HIS A 52 19.70 6.90 -1.99
CA HIS A 52 20.79 6.14 -2.61
C HIS A 52 21.55 5.25 -1.64
N LYS A 53 21.31 5.36 -0.33
CA LYS A 53 21.73 4.30 0.58
C LYS A 53 21.10 3.01 0.05
N PRO A 54 21.88 1.93 -0.11
CA PRO A 54 21.28 0.63 -0.30
C PRO A 54 20.24 0.50 0.80
N VAL A 55 19.00 0.17 0.43
CA VAL A 55 18.06 -0.35 1.41
C VAL A 55 18.83 -1.51 1.99
N LYS A 56 19.35 -1.33 3.22
CA LYS A 56 19.68 -2.49 4.01
C LYS A 56 18.37 -3.24 3.98
N ASP A 57 18.39 -4.44 3.45
CA ASP A 57 17.38 -5.43 3.73
C ASP A 57 17.46 -5.76 5.23
N ASP A 58 17.24 -4.75 6.07
CA ASP A 58 16.35 -4.91 7.20
C ASP A 58 14.99 -5.10 6.52
N PHE A 59 14.80 -6.26 5.89
CA PHE A 59 13.49 -6.72 5.48
C PHE A 59 12.68 -6.61 6.75
N VAL A 60 11.78 -5.62 6.81
CA VAL A 60 10.69 -5.67 7.75
C VAL A 60 9.87 -6.85 7.27
N SER A 61 10.24 -8.03 7.78
CA SER A 61 9.53 -9.25 7.52
C SER A 61 8.18 -9.08 8.20
N PHE A 62 7.12 -9.12 7.41
CA PHE A 62 5.79 -9.23 7.95
C PHE A 62 5.69 -10.61 8.59
N VAL A 63 5.85 -10.65 9.91
CA VAL A 63 5.59 -11.86 10.67
C VAL A 63 4.08 -11.99 10.82
N PRO A 64 3.47 -13.10 10.40
CA PRO A 64 2.06 -13.33 10.65
C PRO A 64 1.85 -13.37 12.16
N VAL A 65 1.17 -12.36 12.69
CA VAL A 65 0.71 -12.37 14.07
C VAL A 65 -0.55 -13.22 14.08
N PRO A 66 -0.59 -14.35 14.82
CA PRO A 66 -1.83 -15.06 15.03
C PRO A 66 -2.77 -14.09 15.74
N LEU A 67 -3.75 -13.58 15.01
CA LEU A 67 -4.85 -12.89 15.63
C LEU A 67 -5.47 -13.90 16.59
N PRO A 68 -5.69 -13.56 17.88
CA PRO A 68 -6.62 -14.35 18.68
C PRO A 68 -7.88 -14.47 17.82
N PRO A 69 -8.50 -15.67 17.70
CA PRO A 69 -9.63 -15.90 16.82
C PRO A 69 -10.54 -14.70 17.01
N ALA A 70 -10.53 -13.78 16.03
CA ALA A 70 -11.08 -12.46 16.21
C ALA A 70 -12.51 -12.77 16.55
N MET A 71 -12.89 -12.57 17.83
CA MET A 71 -14.05 -13.23 18.45
C MET A 71 -15.09 -13.27 17.36
N ASP A 72 -15.23 -14.45 16.77
CA ASP A 72 -16.00 -14.54 15.56
C ASP A 72 -17.40 -14.50 16.11
N VAL A 73 -17.91 -13.28 16.26
CA VAL A 73 -19.29 -13.04 16.62
C VAL A 73 -20.22 -13.67 15.58
N SER A 74 -19.68 -14.23 14.48
CA SER A 74 -20.37 -15.03 13.50
C SER A 74 -20.25 -16.56 13.68
N ASN A 75 -19.52 -17.10 14.66
CA ASN A 75 -19.23 -18.55 14.71
C ASN A 75 -19.99 -19.36 15.78
N ASN A 76 -21.20 -18.95 16.19
CA ASN A 76 -22.05 -19.84 16.99
C ASN A 76 -23.58 -19.64 16.84
N MET A 77 -24.04 -19.17 15.68
CA MET A 77 -25.46 -19.27 15.33
C MET A 77 -25.57 -19.51 13.81
N GLY A 78 -25.73 -20.77 13.39
CA GLY A 78 -26.07 -21.17 12.01
C GLY A 78 -25.30 -20.45 10.91
N ARG A 79 -24.24 -21.07 10.37
CA ARG A 79 -23.64 -20.61 9.11
C ARG A 79 -24.76 -20.38 8.11
N ALA A 80 -24.95 -19.15 7.66
CA ALA A 80 -25.85 -18.91 6.55
C ALA A 80 -25.34 -19.73 5.36
N SER A 81 -26.07 -20.76 4.98
CA SER A 81 -25.75 -21.62 3.84
C SER A 81 -25.85 -20.84 2.52
N LEU A 82 -26.52 -19.69 2.55
CA LEU A 82 -26.56 -18.73 1.45
C LEU A 82 -26.40 -17.29 1.95
N CYS A 83 -25.47 -16.56 1.33
CA CYS A 83 -25.29 -15.12 1.51
C CYS A 83 -25.48 -14.40 0.18
N LEU A 84 -26.38 -13.42 0.12
CA LEU A 84 -26.66 -12.60 -1.05
C LEU A 84 -26.15 -11.19 -0.82
N LEU A 85 -25.33 -10.68 -1.75
CA LEU A 85 -24.86 -9.30 -1.75
C LEU A 85 -25.50 -8.55 -2.92
N LEU A 86 -26.32 -7.56 -2.60
CA LEU A 86 -27.04 -6.76 -3.58
C LEU A 86 -26.46 -5.35 -3.62
N HIS A 87 -25.95 -4.96 -4.79
CA HIS A 87 -25.46 -3.62 -5.09
C HIS A 87 -24.45 -3.08 -4.06
N GLU A 88 -23.61 -3.94 -3.47
CA GLU A 88 -22.61 -3.60 -2.43
C GLU A 88 -23.18 -2.92 -1.16
N ARG A 89 -24.51 -2.89 -1.00
CA ARG A 89 -25.19 -2.15 0.08
C ARG A 89 -26.01 -3.03 0.98
N TYR A 90 -26.60 -4.09 0.43
CA TYR A 90 -27.45 -4.99 1.19
C TYR A 90 -26.82 -6.37 1.22
N ARG A 91 -26.59 -6.87 2.43
CA ARG A 91 -26.16 -8.24 2.70
C ARG A 91 -27.31 -8.97 3.36
N ILE A 92 -27.74 -10.06 2.74
CA ILE A 92 -28.81 -10.92 3.25
C ILE A 92 -28.22 -12.29 3.53
N GLU A 93 -28.45 -12.78 4.74
CA GLU A 93 -27.95 -14.06 5.22
C GLU A 93 -29.12 -15.00 5.47
N VAL A 94 -29.06 -16.18 4.86
CA VAL A 94 -30.09 -17.22 4.93
C VAL A 94 -29.48 -18.43 5.63
N GLY A 95 -29.93 -18.67 6.86
CA GLY A 95 -29.56 -19.85 7.66
C GLY A 95 -30.29 -21.12 7.22
N ASP A 96 -29.84 -22.27 7.71
CA ASP A 96 -30.40 -23.58 7.36
C ASP A 96 -31.89 -23.75 7.75
N ASP A 97 -32.33 -23.08 8.83
CA ASP A 97 -33.72 -23.12 9.30
C ASP A 97 -34.61 -22.02 8.68
N PHE A 98 -34.18 -21.42 7.58
CA PHE A 98 -34.92 -20.32 6.97
C PHE A 98 -36.19 -20.80 6.27
N SER A 99 -37.30 -20.10 6.51
CA SER A 99 -38.60 -20.45 5.92
C SER A 99 -38.59 -20.27 4.40
N GLU A 100 -38.84 -21.35 3.67
CA GLU A 100 -38.95 -21.38 2.21
C GLU A 100 -39.95 -20.34 1.67
N LEU A 101 -41.10 -20.20 2.33
CA LEU A 101 -42.14 -19.22 1.94
C LEU A 101 -41.63 -17.77 2.07
N THR A 102 -40.81 -17.48 3.07
CA THR A 102 -40.19 -16.17 3.25
C THR A 102 -39.12 -15.92 2.20
N LEU A 103 -38.37 -16.96 1.79
CA LEU A 103 -37.34 -16.86 0.75
C LEU A 103 -37.97 -16.53 -0.60
N GLN A 104 -39.06 -17.21 -0.96
CA GLN A 104 -39.79 -16.93 -2.19
C GLN A 104 -40.34 -15.50 -2.23
N ARG A 105 -40.90 -15.02 -1.13
CA ARG A 105 -41.37 -13.62 -1.02
C ARG A 105 -40.23 -12.61 -1.19
N LEU A 106 -39.08 -12.90 -0.59
CA LEU A 106 -37.89 -12.06 -0.72
C LEU A 106 -37.42 -12.00 -2.17
N LEU A 107 -37.28 -13.16 -2.84
CA LEU A 107 -36.84 -13.22 -4.23
C LEU A 107 -37.79 -12.44 -5.16
N HIS A 108 -39.11 -12.60 -5.00
CA HIS A 108 -40.08 -11.83 -5.77
C HIS A 108 -40.04 -10.32 -5.49
N ALA A 109 -39.71 -9.91 -4.26
CA ALA A 109 -39.52 -8.50 -3.95
C ALA A 109 -38.26 -7.95 -4.62
N LEU A 110 -37.17 -8.74 -4.67
CA LEU A 110 -35.92 -8.38 -5.31
C LEU A 110 -36.01 -8.32 -6.84
N GLU A 111 -36.82 -9.18 -7.48
CA GLU A 111 -37.07 -9.14 -8.93
C GLU A 111 -37.78 -7.85 -9.40
N ARG A 112 -38.39 -7.12 -8.47
CA ARG A 112 -39.13 -5.88 -8.75
C ARG A 112 -38.30 -4.61 -8.54
N ILE A 113 -37.05 -4.76 -8.10
CA ILE A 113 -36.07 -3.69 -7.85
C ILE A 113 -35.04 -3.71 -8.97
#